data_AF-A0A8S9GAW8-F1
#
_entry.id   AF-A0A8S9GAW8-F1
#
_cell.length_a   1.000
_cell.length_b   1.000
_cell.length_c   1.000
_cell.angle_alpha   90.00
_cell.angle_beta   90.00
_cell.angle_gamma   90.00
#
_symmetry.space_group_name_H-M   'P 1'
#
loop_
_entity.id
_entity.type
_entity.pdbx_description
1 polymer ?
#
loop_
_entity_poly.entity_id
_entity_poly.type
_entity_poly.pdbx_seq_one_letter_code
_entity_poly.pdbx_strand_id
1 'polypeptide(L)'
;MGTQLPNADTESLQRLLNLSLGVNDNNTENVNSSQPANSIGTDQPLGIEFVEKILNYEFKDKNLLLQAFTDASFDENCVSYERLEFLGDTVLNMIVTKYLYFRYEDATPGSLTRLRAFNVDREKLARVAVKYNLHRYLRHKKPLLEDQVSLFLT
;
A
#
# COMPACT_ATOMS: atom_id res chain seq x y z
N MET A 1 -16.00 33.49 -16.29
CA MET A 1 -16.10 32.27 -17.10
C MET A 1 -15.29 31.20 -16.39
N GLY A 2 -15.94 30.35 -15.59
CA GLY A 2 -15.28 29.27 -14.87
C GLY A 2 -15.23 28.03 -15.76
N THR A 3 -14.05 27.64 -16.22
CA THR A 3 -13.85 26.33 -16.83
C THR A 3 -13.79 25.30 -15.71
N GLN A 4 -14.91 24.59 -15.55
CA GLN A 4 -14.96 23.35 -14.79
C GLN A 4 -13.85 22.43 -15.34
N LEU A 5 -12.91 22.00 -14.48
CA LEU A 5 -12.05 20.87 -14.83
C LEU A 5 -12.98 19.69 -15.17
N PRO A 6 -12.71 18.93 -16.25
CA PRO A 6 -13.49 17.73 -16.50
C PRO A 6 -13.36 16.87 -15.25
N ASN A 7 -14.50 16.46 -14.69
CA ASN A 7 -14.56 15.44 -13.66
C ASN A 7 -13.80 14.24 -14.23
N ALA A 8 -12.52 14.12 -13.86
CA ALA A 8 -11.72 12.93 -14.10
C ALA A 8 -12.52 11.83 -13.43
N ASP A 9 -13.18 11.07 -14.28
CA ASP A 9 -14.06 9.98 -13.93
C ASP A 9 -13.29 9.10 -12.96
N THR A 10 -13.79 9.05 -11.74
CA THR A 10 -13.31 8.14 -10.70
C THR A 10 -13.24 6.70 -11.23
N GLU A 11 -14.05 6.37 -12.23
CA GLU A 11 -13.95 5.15 -13.04
C GLU A 11 -12.63 5.01 -13.80
N SER A 12 -12.10 6.00 -14.52
CA SER A 12 -10.81 5.86 -15.22
C SER A 12 -9.65 5.68 -14.25
N LEU A 13 -9.69 6.33 -13.07
CA LEU A 13 -8.67 6.12 -12.04
C LEU A 13 -8.79 4.72 -11.40
N GLN A 14 -10.01 4.24 -11.15
CA GLN A 14 -10.25 2.86 -10.72
C GLN A 14 -9.82 1.84 -11.79
N ARG A 15 -10.05 2.14 -13.08
CA ARG A 15 -9.64 1.30 -14.20
C ARG A 15 -8.12 1.22 -14.31
N LEU A 16 -7.42 2.34 -14.13
CA LEU A 16 -5.95 2.39 -14.15
C LEU A 16 -5.35 1.66 -12.93
N LEU A 17 -5.98 1.79 -11.76
CA LEU A 17 -5.59 1.01 -10.59
C LEU A 17 -5.76 -0.50 -10.85
N ASN A 18 -6.88 -0.90 -11.45
CA ASN A 18 -7.15 -2.30 -11.78
C ASN A 18 -6.22 -2.85 -12.89
N LEU A 19 -5.84 -2.01 -13.87
CA LEU A 19 -4.90 -2.38 -14.94
C LEU A 19 -3.47 -2.57 -14.40
N SER A 20 -3.04 -1.74 -13.46
CA SER A 20 -1.70 -1.83 -12.84
C SER A 20 -1.54 -3.04 -11.91
N LEU A 21 -2.64 -3.68 -11.53
CA LEU A 21 -2.69 -4.79 -10.57
C LEU A 21 -2.95 -6.16 -11.21
N GLY A 22 -3.09 -6.24 -12.54
CA GLY A 22 -3.22 -7.52 -13.23
C GLY A 22 -4.41 -8.37 -12.75
N VAL A 23 -5.54 -7.75 -12.40
CA VAL A 23 -6.75 -8.48 -11.98
C VAL A 23 -7.40 -9.10 -13.22
N ASN A 24 -7.05 -10.35 -13.49
CA ASN A 24 -7.89 -11.23 -14.31
C ASN A 24 -8.97 -11.82 -13.41
N ASP A 25 -10.20 -11.31 -13.55
CA ASP A 25 -11.40 -12.00 -13.10
C ASP A 25 -11.49 -13.33 -13.85
N ASN A 26 -11.06 -14.43 -13.24
CA ASN A 26 -11.44 -15.82 -13.51
C ASN A 26 -10.60 -16.77 -12.62
N ASN A 27 -10.85 -16.81 -11.31
CA ASN A 27 -10.77 -18.06 -10.56
C ASN A 27 -11.49 -17.96 -9.20
N THR A 28 -12.82 -17.95 -9.21
CA THR A 28 -13.65 -18.28 -8.05
C THR A 28 -13.72 -19.79 -7.90
N GLU A 29 -12.63 -20.42 -7.48
CA GLU A 29 -12.68 -21.77 -6.90
C GLU A 29 -11.93 -21.81 -5.57
N ASN A 30 -12.74 -21.72 -4.51
CA ASN A 30 -12.70 -22.57 -3.33
C ASN A 30 -11.32 -23.04 -2.85
N VAL A 31 -10.72 -22.25 -1.94
CA VAL A 31 -9.79 -22.79 -0.94
C VAL A 31 -10.38 -22.53 0.44
N ASN A 32 -11.29 -23.42 0.85
CA ASN A 32 -11.61 -23.60 2.26
C ASN A 32 -10.47 -24.31 2.99
N SER A 33 -10.27 -23.92 4.25
CA SER A 33 -9.37 -24.49 5.27
C SER A 33 -7.87 -24.35 4.96
N SER A 34 -7.20 -23.32 5.49
CA SER A 34 -6.89 -23.29 6.92
C SER A 34 -6.74 -21.85 7.39
N GLN A 35 -7.64 -21.40 8.26
CA GLN A 35 -7.37 -20.25 9.10
C GLN A 35 -6.18 -20.56 10.01
N PRO A 36 -5.24 -19.63 10.25
CA PRO A 36 -4.72 -19.49 11.58
C PRO A 36 -5.73 -18.62 12.35
N ALA A 37 -6.71 -19.27 12.96
CA ALA A 37 -7.35 -18.70 14.13
C ALA A 37 -6.30 -18.75 15.23
N ASN A 38 -5.57 -17.66 15.42
CA ASN A 38 -4.83 -17.40 16.65
C ASN A 38 -4.52 -15.90 16.70
N SER A 39 -4.90 -15.29 17.82
CA SER A 39 -4.32 -14.04 18.31
C SER A 39 -2.82 -14.07 18.06
N ILE A 40 -2.34 -13.24 17.13
CA ILE A 40 -0.94 -13.23 16.71
C ILE A 40 -0.15 -12.66 17.88
N GLY A 41 0.39 -13.57 18.70
CA GLY A 41 1.33 -13.24 19.76
C GLY A 41 2.54 -12.52 19.18
N THR A 42 3.04 -11.56 19.96
CA THR A 42 4.08 -10.56 19.67
C THR A 42 5.48 -11.06 19.28
N ASP A 43 5.64 -12.34 18.91
CA ASP A 43 6.95 -12.98 18.63
C ASP A 43 6.97 -13.96 17.44
N GLN A 44 5.91 -14.03 16.63
CA GLN A 44 5.92 -14.92 15.45
C GLN A 44 6.86 -14.40 14.34
N PRO A 45 7.65 -15.27 13.67
CA PRO A 45 8.47 -14.88 12.54
C PRO A 45 7.58 -14.36 11.40
N LEU A 46 8.00 -13.23 10.81
CA LEU A 46 7.32 -12.63 9.67
C LEU A 46 7.16 -13.69 8.57
N GLY A 47 5.92 -13.91 8.11
CA GLY A 47 5.62 -14.78 6.97
C GLY A 47 6.11 -14.17 5.66
N ILE A 48 7.43 -14.01 5.51
CA ILE A 48 8.12 -13.32 4.41
C ILE A 48 7.65 -13.89 3.07
N GLU A 49 7.54 -15.21 2.97
CA GLU A 49 7.14 -15.90 1.75
C GLU A 49 5.71 -15.55 1.32
N PHE A 50 4.82 -15.27 2.28
CA PHE A 50 3.46 -14.83 1.98
C PHE A 50 3.45 -13.40 1.46
N VAL A 51 4.24 -12.51 2.07
CA VAL A 51 4.34 -11.13 1.62
C VAL A 51 4.95 -11.05 0.22
N GLU A 52 5.99 -11.83 -0.07
CA GLU A 52 6.58 -11.90 -1.43
C GLU A 52 5.59 -12.41 -2.48
N LYS A 53 4.73 -13.37 -2.11
CA LYS A 53 3.64 -13.83 -2.99
C LYS A 53 2.60 -12.73 -3.23
N ILE A 54 2.20 -11.99 -2.20
CA ILE A 54 1.26 -10.86 -2.34
C ILE A 54 1.85 -9.78 -3.25
N LEU A 55 3.13 -9.47 -3.08
CA LEU A 55 3.83 -8.46 -3.88
C LEU A 55 4.21 -8.95 -5.28
N ASN A 56 4.10 -10.25 -5.55
CA ASN A 56 4.61 -10.92 -6.74
C ASN A 56 6.08 -10.53 -7.02
N TYR A 57 6.89 -10.48 -5.96
CA TYR A 57 8.28 -10.03 -6.02
C TYR A 57 9.13 -10.76 -4.98
N GLU A 58 10.22 -11.35 -5.44
CA GLU A 58 11.21 -11.99 -4.59
C GLU A 58 12.34 -11.02 -4.24
N PHE A 59 12.48 -10.69 -2.95
CA PHE A 59 13.55 -9.87 -2.44
C PHE A 59 14.87 -10.63 -2.45
N LYS A 60 15.89 -10.00 -3.05
CA LYS A 60 17.28 -10.46 -2.97
C LYS A 60 17.81 -10.44 -1.53
N ASP A 61 17.42 -9.42 -0.77
CA ASP A 61 17.73 -9.29 0.65
C ASP A 61 16.42 -9.28 1.45
N LYS A 62 16.13 -10.39 2.13
CA LYS A 62 14.93 -10.55 2.95
C LYS A 62 14.94 -9.62 4.17
N ASN A 63 16.10 -9.10 4.58
CA ASN A 63 16.19 -8.14 5.69
C ASN A 63 15.53 -6.80 5.34
N LEU A 64 15.55 -6.39 4.07
CA LEU A 64 14.83 -5.19 3.62
C LEU A 64 13.32 -5.35 3.78
N LEU A 65 12.80 -6.53 3.45
CA LEU A 65 11.39 -6.84 3.63
C LEU A 65 11.03 -6.92 5.13
N LEU A 66 11.87 -7.56 5.93
CA LEU A 66 11.70 -7.60 7.39
C LEU A 66 11.67 -6.20 8.01
N GLN A 67 12.62 -5.34 7.61
CA GLN A 67 12.68 -3.94 8.03
C GLN A 67 11.42 -3.18 7.61
N ALA A 68 10.96 -3.33 6.35
CA ALA A 68 9.78 -2.66 5.83
C ALA A 68 8.49 -3.02 6.59
N PHE A 69 8.44 -4.19 7.25
CA PHE A 69 7.30 -4.66 8.04
C PHE A 69 7.56 -4.60 9.56
N THR A 70 8.53 -3.81 10.02
CA THR A 70 8.81 -3.66 11.46
C THR A 70 8.60 -2.21 11.92
N ASP A 71 7.62 -2.01 12.81
CA ASP A 71 7.35 -0.73 13.46
C ASP A 71 8.34 -0.49 14.62
N ALA A 72 8.67 0.78 14.89
CA ALA A 72 9.58 1.14 15.98
C ALA A 72 9.10 0.69 17.37
N SER A 73 7.80 0.45 17.57
CA SER A 73 7.27 -0.11 18.82
C SER A 73 7.58 -1.59 19.02
N PHE A 74 8.07 -2.31 18.01
CA PHE A 74 8.29 -3.75 18.10
C PHE A 74 9.40 -4.10 19.10
N ASP A 75 10.55 -3.46 18.99
CA ASP A 75 11.70 -3.64 19.89
C ASP A 75 12.59 -2.38 19.85
N GLU A 76 13.16 -1.99 20.99
CA GLU A 76 13.99 -0.78 21.13
C GLU A 76 15.23 -0.83 20.23
N ASN A 77 15.75 -2.04 19.94
CA ASN A 77 16.93 -2.24 19.11
C ASN A 77 16.59 -2.64 17.66
N CYS A 78 15.30 -2.63 17.26
CA CYS A 78 14.94 -3.01 15.90
C CYS A 78 15.29 -1.94 14.88
N VAL A 79 15.55 -2.38 13.65
CA VAL A 79 15.61 -1.47 12.51
C VAL A 79 14.18 -1.30 12.00
N SER A 80 13.60 -0.12 12.24
CA SER A 80 12.22 0.21 11.85
C SER A 80 12.10 0.53 10.36
N TYR A 81 10.86 0.52 9.87
CA TYR A 81 10.53 0.89 8.49
C TYR A 81 10.73 2.38 8.18
N GLU A 82 10.90 3.27 9.17
CA GLU A 82 10.78 4.74 9.00
C GLU A 82 11.75 5.31 7.96
N ARG A 83 12.99 4.79 7.90
CA ARG A 83 13.95 5.19 6.86
C ARG A 83 13.55 4.71 5.46
N LEU A 84 12.95 3.53 5.36
CA LEU A 84 12.41 3.00 4.11
C LEU A 84 11.14 3.75 3.70
N GLU A 85 10.29 4.17 4.65
CA GLU A 85 9.14 5.02 4.41
C GLU A 85 9.57 6.36 3.80
N PHE A 86 10.56 7.03 4.40
CA PHE A 86 11.08 8.29 3.88
C PHE A 86 11.57 8.17 2.42
N LEU A 87 12.33 7.12 2.13
CA LEU A 87 12.79 6.84 0.77
C LEU A 87 11.63 6.48 -0.16
N GLY A 88 10.72 5.63 0.29
CA GLY A 88 9.58 5.12 -0.44
C GLY A 88 8.60 6.23 -0.84
N ASP A 89 8.33 7.18 0.06
CA ASP A 89 7.48 8.34 -0.24
C ASP A 89 8.07 9.18 -1.38
N THR A 90 9.38 9.43 -1.35
CA THR A 90 10.08 10.17 -2.41
C THR A 90 10.00 9.43 -3.75
N VAL A 91 10.28 8.12 -3.75
CA VAL A 91 10.25 7.27 -4.96
C VAL A 91 8.83 7.20 -5.54
N LEU A 92 7.82 7.00 -4.70
CA LEU A 92 6.42 6.94 -5.13
C LEU A 92 5.97 8.27 -5.73
N ASN A 93 6.27 9.39 -5.05
CA ASN A 93 5.97 10.72 -5.56
C ASN A 93 6.65 10.99 -6.91
N MET A 94 7.90 10.55 -7.09
CA MET A 94 8.62 10.68 -8.36
C MET A 94 7.94 9.88 -9.47
N ILE A 95 7.59 8.61 -9.24
CA ILE A 95 6.95 7.74 -10.24
C ILE A 95 5.60 8.33 -10.67
N VAL A 96 4.78 8.75 -9.72
CA VAL A 96 3.47 9.36 -10.02
C VAL A 96 3.64 10.71 -10.72
N THR A 97 4.59 11.54 -10.27
CA THR A 97 4.89 12.82 -10.96
C THR A 97 5.29 12.58 -12.40
N LYS A 98 6.18 11.61 -12.66
CA LYS A 98 6.61 11.24 -14.01
C LYS A 98 5.43 10.79 -14.87
N TYR A 99 4.57 9.92 -14.33
CA TYR A 99 3.37 9.47 -15.03
C TYR A 99 2.44 10.63 -15.39
N LEU A 100 2.12 11.50 -14.42
CA LEU A 100 1.22 12.63 -14.63
C LEU A 100 1.80 13.64 -15.66
N TYR A 101 3.10 13.90 -15.59
CA TYR A 101 3.78 14.81 -16.51
C TYR A 101 3.63 14.37 -17.98
N PHE A 102 3.89 13.09 -18.27
CA PHE A 102 3.76 12.57 -19.64
C PHE A 102 2.30 12.31 -20.05
N ARG A 103 1.40 12.05 -19.10
CA ARG A 103 0.00 11.72 -19.42
C ARG A 103 -0.87 12.96 -19.68
N TYR A 104 -0.51 14.10 -19.10
CA TYR A 104 -1.27 15.35 -19.14
C TYR A 104 -0.39 16.51 -19.61
N GLU A 105 -0.01 16.51 -20.88
CA GLU A 105 0.94 17.46 -21.48
C GLU A 105 0.49 18.94 -21.36
N ASP A 106 -0.82 19.19 -21.41
CA ASP A 106 -1.40 20.54 -21.32
C ASP A 106 -1.70 20.99 -19.87
N ALA A 107 -1.45 20.15 -18.86
CA ALA A 107 -1.78 20.47 -17.48
C ALA A 107 -0.78 21.47 -16.88
N THR A 108 -1.30 22.48 -16.18
CA THR A 108 -0.46 23.45 -15.47
C THR A 108 0.29 22.78 -14.29
N PRO A 109 1.43 23.33 -13.85
CA PRO A 109 2.17 22.79 -12.70
C PRO A 109 1.32 22.66 -11.42
N GLY A 110 0.42 23.61 -11.19
CA GLY A 110 -0.52 23.56 -10.06
C GLY A 110 -1.54 22.42 -10.19
N SER A 111 -2.02 22.16 -11.40
CA SER A 111 -2.95 21.04 -11.68
C SER A 111 -2.26 19.69 -11.48
N LEU A 112 -1.03 19.54 -11.98
CA LEU A 112 -0.22 18.33 -11.77
C LEU A 112 0.07 18.08 -10.29
N THR A 113 0.38 19.14 -9.53
CA THR A 113 0.60 19.06 -8.08
C THR A 113 -0.65 18.60 -7.35
N ARG A 114 -1.82 19.16 -7.71
CA ARG A 114 -3.11 18.77 -7.14
C ARG A 114 -3.48 17.33 -7.49
N LEU A 115 -3.30 16.93 -8.75
CA LEU A 115 -3.51 15.55 -9.19
C LEU A 115 -2.60 14.58 -8.43
N ARG A 116 -1.32 14.91 -8.23
CA ARG A 116 -0.41 14.07 -7.44
C ARG A 116 -0.90 13.91 -6.01
N ALA A 117 -1.24 15.01 -5.33
CA ALA A 117 -1.76 14.97 -3.96
C ALA A 117 -3.07 14.19 -3.85
N PHE A 118 -3.92 14.23 -4.90
CA PHE A 118 -5.12 13.40 -4.94
C PHE A 118 -4.82 11.91 -5.13
N ASN A 119 -3.73 11.51 -5.77
CA ASN A 119 -3.42 10.10 -6.03
C ASN A 119 -2.53 9.48 -4.96
N VAL A 120 -1.57 10.23 -4.42
CA VAL A 120 -0.63 9.79 -3.40
C VAL A 120 -0.99 10.47 -2.09
N ASP A 121 -1.75 9.75 -1.26
CA ASP A 121 -2.18 10.21 0.05
C ASP A 121 -2.22 9.05 1.05
N ARG A 122 -2.00 9.36 2.33
CA ARG A 122 -1.92 8.38 3.42
C ARG A 122 -3.14 7.47 3.47
N GLU A 123 -4.35 8.04 3.31
CA GLU A 123 -5.59 7.26 3.38
C GLU A 123 -5.66 6.25 2.23
N LYS A 124 -5.30 6.67 1.01
CA LYS A 124 -5.34 5.81 -0.17
C LYS A 124 -4.33 4.68 -0.08
N LEU A 125 -3.11 4.98 0.37
CA LEU A 125 -2.08 3.98 0.59
C LEU A 125 -2.47 3.00 1.70
N ALA A 126 -3.10 3.48 2.77
CA ALA A 126 -3.66 2.61 3.81
C ALA A 126 -4.74 1.67 3.24
N ARG A 127 -5.67 2.18 2.42
CA ARG A 127 -6.68 1.34 1.75
C ARG A 127 -6.04 0.26 0.88
N VAL A 128 -4.98 0.58 0.14
CA VAL A 128 -4.23 -0.42 -0.65
C VAL A 128 -3.58 -1.45 0.26
N ALA A 129 -2.89 -1.04 1.33
CA ALA A 129 -2.25 -1.95 2.27
C ALA A 129 -3.26 -2.89 2.95
N VAL A 130 -4.46 -2.40 3.25
CA VAL A 130 -5.54 -3.21 3.83
C VAL A 130 -6.16 -4.15 2.80
N LYS A 131 -6.43 -3.68 1.58
CA LYS A 131 -6.93 -4.50 0.46
C LYS A 131 -6.06 -5.73 0.22
N TYR A 132 -4.75 -5.58 0.33
CA TYR A 132 -3.77 -6.66 0.16
C TYR A 132 -3.41 -7.41 1.44
N ASN A 133 -4.11 -7.15 2.54
CA ASN A 133 -3.86 -7.76 3.86
C ASN A 133 -2.44 -7.56 4.40
N LEU A 134 -1.70 -6.54 3.93
CA LEU A 134 -0.32 -6.29 4.35
C LEU A 134 -0.23 -5.94 5.85
N HIS A 135 -1.24 -5.26 6.38
CA HIS A 135 -1.32 -4.91 7.81
C HIS A 135 -1.20 -6.11 8.75
N ARG A 136 -1.63 -7.31 8.32
CA ARG A 136 -1.55 -8.54 9.12
C ARG A 136 -0.14 -9.05 9.35
N TYR A 137 0.80 -8.60 8.53
CA TYR A 137 2.20 -8.97 8.60
C TYR A 137 3.05 -7.89 9.28
N LEU A 138 2.45 -6.77 9.73
CA LEU A 138 3.18 -5.71 10.41
C LEU A 138 3.57 -6.17 11.82
N ARG A 139 4.85 -6.08 12.16
CA ARG A 139 5.36 -6.33 13.51
C ARG A 139 5.28 -5.04 14.32
N HIS A 140 4.46 -5.03 15.37
CA HIS A 140 4.28 -3.88 16.27
C HIS A 140 3.85 -4.35 17.67
N LYS A 141 3.93 -3.47 18.67
CA LYS A 141 3.36 -3.69 20.02
C LYS A 141 2.17 -2.77 20.34
N LYS A 142 1.59 -2.14 19.31
CA LYS A 142 0.40 -1.28 19.42
C LYS A 142 -0.88 -2.10 19.66
N PRO A 143 -1.59 -1.93 20.80
CA PRO A 143 -2.70 -2.82 21.19
C PRO A 143 -4.01 -2.59 20.42
N LEU A 144 -4.18 -1.43 19.78
CA LEU A 144 -5.44 -1.04 19.12
C LEU A 144 -5.38 -1.08 17.59
N LEU A 145 -4.29 -1.60 17.00
CA LEU A 145 -4.13 -1.51 15.55
C LEU A 145 -5.23 -2.29 14.81
N GLU A 146 -5.56 -3.50 15.26
CA GLU A 146 -6.59 -4.32 14.62
C GLU A 146 -7.98 -3.66 14.67
N ASP A 147 -8.34 -3.06 15.81
CA ASP A 147 -9.58 -2.31 15.97
C ASP A 147 -9.61 -1.07 15.06
N GLN A 148 -8.49 -0.34 15.00
CA GLN A 148 -8.35 0.82 14.13
C GLN A 148 -8.47 0.46 12.65
N VAL A 149 -7.87 -0.66 12.23
CA VAL A 149 -7.98 -1.15 10.84
C VAL A 149 -9.40 -1.61 10.53
N SER A 150 -10.07 -2.27 11.49
CA SER A 150 -11.46 -2.70 11.33
C SER A 150 -12.42 -1.51 11.21
N LEU A 151 -12.22 -0.48 12.04
CA LEU A 151 -12.98 0.77 11.95
C LEU A 151 -12.70 1.51 10.64
N PHE A 152 -11.46 1.49 10.14
CA PHE A 152 -11.09 2.12 8.88
C PHE A 152 -11.78 1.51 7.64
N LEU A 153 -12.25 0.26 7.75
CA LEU A 153 -12.97 -0.44 6.70
C LEU A 153 -14.50 -0.29 6.78
N THR A 154 -15.03 0.27 7.87
CA THR A 154 -16.46 0.52 8.08
C THR A 154 -16.85 1.89 7.51
#